data_AF-A0A9D6FV73-F1
#
_entry.id   AF-A0A9D6FV73-F1
#
_cell.length_a   1.000
_cell.length_b   1.000
_cell.length_c   1.000
_cell.angle_alpha   90.00
_cell.angle_beta   90.00
_cell.angle_gamma   90.00
#
_symmetry.space_group_name_H-M   'P 1'
#
loop_
_entity.id
_entity.type
_entity.pdbx_description
1 polymer ?
#
loop_
_entity_poly.entity_id
_entity_poly.type
_entity_poly.pdbx_seq_one_letter_code
_entity_poly.pdbx_strand_id
1 'polypeptide(L)'
;MHLCAAMLLCLQQMDPGELEKAVDQAITKGVEWLKKQQKTDGSFGDSSGPTYGGGGTAYHNRPGIAALSLLALLKSEVPPNDPVIQKGFKFLYEYVGNSGNMISNYDMGVILMAFESLYEGAVNAQLRKKGKKPTERAGDSKEPKYQISANDAKILSGLIKRLLETQTKAGGWRYGANFTIVGSDEDMSATQIVLLGLKSATRMRLVVDPQAFLKAMNFVIASQEKDGPKVERPADVKTPDRGTYVSLGEDKARGWAYEKKGEPDEMRVSGGMTCAGLTALLIGKSILGKASPKASDQAIYDGFAWLYTKWTMEANPDGRRDHYYYLYGIERVATLGMFEKIGKHYWYKEGAEVLVRRQNGDGSWDGKSGVAPTNVMDTCYALLFLKRGTIPIGDVMTGRGGGK
;
A
#
# COMPACT_ATOMS: atom_id res chain seq x y z
N MET A 1 36.55 35.30 -16.97
CA MET A 1 36.39 33.95 -16.38
C MET A 1 35.09 33.92 -15.60
N HIS A 2 34.02 33.47 -16.25
CA HIS A 2 32.77 33.09 -15.60
C HIS A 2 32.60 31.62 -15.95
N LEU A 3 32.46 30.74 -14.96
CA LEU A 3 31.67 29.50 -15.03
C LEU A 3 31.79 28.71 -13.71
N CYS A 4 30.61 28.37 -13.20
CA CYS A 4 30.31 27.23 -12.33
C CYS A 4 30.80 27.21 -10.87
N ALA A 5 30.19 28.06 -10.03
CA ALA A 5 29.81 27.67 -8.67
C ALA A 5 28.34 27.22 -8.68
N ALA A 6 28.06 26.05 -9.27
CA ALA A 6 26.73 25.45 -9.23
C ALA A 6 26.60 24.65 -7.92
N MET A 7 25.89 25.25 -6.97
CA MET A 7 25.12 24.65 -5.87
C MET A 7 25.48 23.21 -5.49
N LEU A 8 26.40 23.04 -4.53
CA LEU A 8 26.13 22.08 -3.46
C LEU A 8 25.04 22.68 -2.56
N LEU A 9 23.78 22.49 -2.95
CA LEU A 9 22.69 22.58 -1.99
C LEU A 9 22.86 21.38 -1.05
N CYS A 10 23.58 21.57 0.05
CA CYS A 10 23.28 20.80 1.25
C CYS A 10 21.77 20.97 1.48
N LEU A 11 20.98 19.94 1.19
CA LEU A 11 19.60 19.85 1.63
C LEU A 11 19.64 20.02 3.14
N GLN A 12 19.41 21.24 3.62
CA GLN A 12 19.17 21.48 5.03
C GLN A 12 17.90 20.68 5.36
N GLN A 13 18.06 19.63 6.16
CA GLN A 13 16.91 18.88 6.66
C GLN A 13 16.01 19.86 7.40
N MET A 14 14.71 19.79 7.14
CA MET A 14 13.77 20.68 7.82
C MET A 14 13.77 20.37 9.32
N ASP A 15 13.62 21.42 10.13
CA ASP A 15 13.35 21.24 11.54
C ASP A 15 12.07 20.41 11.73
N PRO A 16 12.00 19.48 12.70
CA PRO A 16 10.82 18.63 12.88
C PRO A 16 9.50 19.38 13.00
N GLY A 17 9.48 20.54 13.68
CA GLY A 17 8.25 21.33 13.85
C GLY A 17 7.86 22.11 12.60
N GLU A 18 8.82 22.48 11.76
CA GLU A 18 8.57 23.07 10.45
C GLU A 18 8.04 22.02 9.46
N LEU A 19 8.63 20.83 9.46
CA LEU A 19 8.18 19.72 8.62
C LEU A 19 6.74 19.32 8.98
N GLU A 20 6.39 19.21 10.25
CA GLU A 20 5.02 18.89 10.69
C GLU A 20 3.99 19.88 10.12
N LYS A 21 4.25 21.18 10.26
CA LYS A 21 3.38 22.23 9.70
C LYS A 21 3.28 22.15 8.17
N ALA A 22 4.40 21.89 7.49
CA ALA A 22 4.42 21.79 6.04
C ALA A 22 3.66 20.55 5.55
N VAL A 23 3.75 19.43 6.29
CA VAL A 23 2.99 18.21 6.03
C VAL A 23 1.49 18.45 6.20
N ASP A 24 1.06 19.10 7.28
CA ASP A 24 -0.36 19.42 7.50
C ASP A 24 -0.93 20.29 6.37
N GLN A 25 -0.18 21.33 5.96
CA GLN A 25 -0.57 22.17 4.83
C GLN A 25 -0.63 21.38 3.52
N ALA A 26 0.32 20.49 3.28
CA ALA A 26 0.34 19.64 2.09
C ALA A 26 -0.88 18.70 2.07
N ILE A 27 -1.22 18.08 3.20
CA ILE A 27 -2.43 17.25 3.35
C ILE A 27 -3.68 18.07 3.05
N THR A 28 -3.83 19.27 3.65
CA THR A 28 -4.99 20.14 3.42
C THR A 28 -5.18 20.43 1.93
N LYS A 29 -4.13 20.90 1.25
CA LYS A 29 -4.20 21.22 -0.18
C LYS A 29 -4.51 19.98 -1.04
N GLY A 30 -3.90 18.84 -0.73
CA GLY A 30 -4.13 17.58 -1.45
C GLY A 30 -5.57 17.08 -1.29
N VAL A 31 -6.13 17.15 -0.08
CA VAL A 31 -7.54 16.80 0.20
C VAL A 31 -8.48 17.72 -0.58
N GLU A 32 -8.26 19.03 -0.53
CA GLU A 32 -9.08 20.00 -1.27
C GLU A 32 -9.04 19.76 -2.78
N TRP A 33 -7.85 19.48 -3.33
CA TRP A 33 -7.68 19.18 -4.74
C TRP A 33 -8.39 17.87 -5.12
N LEU A 34 -8.22 16.80 -4.32
CA LEU A 34 -8.82 15.49 -4.61
C LEU A 34 -10.34 15.54 -4.57
N LYS A 35 -10.94 16.26 -3.62
CA LYS A 35 -12.39 16.48 -3.56
C LYS A 35 -12.94 17.12 -4.85
N LYS A 36 -12.18 18.02 -5.49
CA LYS A 36 -12.58 18.67 -6.75
C LYS A 36 -12.52 17.75 -7.97
N GLN A 37 -11.87 16.59 -7.88
CA GLN A 37 -11.79 15.62 -8.98
C GLN A 37 -13.04 14.73 -9.09
N GLN A 38 -13.90 14.71 -8.07
CA GLN A 38 -15.11 13.89 -8.08
C GLN A 38 -16.06 14.31 -9.20
N LYS A 39 -16.48 13.34 -10.01
CA LYS A 39 -17.42 13.51 -11.12
C LYS A 39 -18.87 13.64 -10.64
N THR A 40 -19.76 13.98 -11.57
CA THR A 40 -21.20 14.15 -11.29
C THR A 40 -21.86 12.84 -10.83
N ASP A 41 -21.39 11.68 -11.29
CA ASP A 41 -21.86 10.36 -10.89
C ASP A 41 -21.26 9.85 -9.56
N GLY A 42 -20.29 10.56 -8.98
CA GLY A 42 -19.63 10.18 -7.73
C GLY A 42 -18.30 9.44 -7.90
N SER A 43 -17.97 9.02 -9.13
CA SER A 43 -16.66 8.47 -9.48
C SER A 43 -15.55 9.54 -9.43
N PHE A 44 -14.30 9.14 -9.56
CA PHE A 44 -13.13 10.04 -9.57
C PHE A 44 -12.40 10.02 -10.92
N GLY A 45 -13.16 9.74 -11.99
CA GLY A 45 -12.63 9.52 -13.32
C GLY A 45 -12.25 8.07 -13.60
N ASP A 46 -11.77 7.86 -14.81
CA ASP A 46 -11.60 6.56 -15.43
C ASP A 46 -10.21 6.47 -16.04
N SER A 47 -9.62 5.29 -16.05
CA SER A 47 -8.29 5.15 -16.61
C SER A 47 -8.28 5.35 -18.13
N SER A 48 -7.35 6.15 -18.64
CA SER A 48 -7.18 6.38 -20.08
C SER A 48 -6.08 5.47 -20.64
N GLY A 49 -6.46 4.30 -21.14
CA GLY A 49 -5.56 3.33 -21.76
C GLY A 49 -5.96 1.89 -21.47
N PRO A 50 -5.29 0.90 -22.08
CA PRO A 50 -5.51 -0.50 -21.76
C PRO A 50 -4.99 -0.80 -20.36
N THR A 51 -5.72 -0.41 -19.31
CA THR A 51 -5.43 -0.94 -17.98
C THR A 51 -5.85 -2.40 -17.95
N TYR A 52 -5.04 -3.20 -17.26
CA TYR A 52 -5.37 -4.58 -16.91
C TYR A 52 -5.73 -5.45 -18.11
N GLY A 53 -4.70 -5.76 -18.90
CA GLY A 53 -4.76 -6.79 -19.92
C GLY A 53 -4.29 -6.32 -21.29
N GLY A 54 -3.22 -6.94 -21.81
CA GLY A 54 -2.53 -6.50 -23.04
C GLY A 54 -3.24 -6.84 -24.35
N GLY A 55 -4.57 -6.80 -24.39
CA GLY A 55 -5.39 -7.40 -25.45
C GLY A 55 -6.29 -6.48 -26.28
N GLY A 56 -6.32 -5.16 -26.03
CA GLY A 56 -6.94 -4.20 -26.95
C GLY A 56 -8.27 -3.56 -26.50
N THR A 57 -9.04 -4.14 -25.59
CA THR A 57 -10.19 -3.43 -24.95
C THR A 57 -9.75 -2.91 -23.59
N ALA A 58 -9.75 -1.58 -23.43
CA ALA A 58 -9.36 -0.96 -22.18
C ALA A 58 -10.35 -1.30 -21.06
N TYR A 59 -9.87 -1.95 -20.00
CA TYR A 59 -10.57 -1.81 -18.73
C TYR A 59 -10.43 -0.36 -18.29
N HIS A 60 -11.54 0.26 -17.92
CA HIS A 60 -11.57 1.58 -17.32
C HIS A 60 -11.71 1.35 -15.83
N ASN A 61 -10.63 1.53 -15.08
CA ASN A 61 -10.58 1.27 -13.64
C ASN A 61 -11.37 2.31 -12.82
N ARG A 62 -12.67 2.44 -13.11
CA ARG A 62 -13.58 3.38 -12.46
C ARG A 62 -13.78 3.05 -10.97
N PRO A 63 -14.13 1.79 -10.59
CA PRO A 63 -14.41 1.49 -9.19
C PRO A 63 -13.15 1.49 -8.32
N GLY A 64 -11.99 1.08 -8.86
CA GLY A 64 -10.74 1.10 -8.11
C GLY A 64 -10.22 2.52 -7.86
N ILE A 65 -10.27 3.42 -8.87
CA ILE A 65 -9.90 4.84 -8.68
C ILE A 65 -10.82 5.51 -7.66
N ALA A 66 -12.13 5.26 -7.73
CA ALA A 66 -13.08 5.81 -6.76
C ALA A 66 -12.81 5.28 -5.34
N ALA A 67 -12.59 3.97 -5.19
CA ALA A 67 -12.29 3.37 -3.89
C ALA A 67 -10.98 3.88 -3.29
N LEU A 68 -9.91 4.02 -4.10
CA LEU A 68 -8.63 4.57 -3.66
C LEU A 68 -8.76 6.04 -3.21
N SER A 69 -9.54 6.83 -3.96
CA SER A 69 -9.80 8.23 -3.62
C SER A 69 -10.56 8.37 -2.29
N LEU A 70 -11.59 7.55 -2.09
CA LEU A 70 -12.35 7.52 -0.83
C LEU A 70 -11.48 7.05 0.34
N LEU A 71 -10.66 6.02 0.13
CA LEU A 71 -9.67 5.54 1.10
C LEU A 71 -8.72 6.68 1.53
N ALA A 72 -8.12 7.39 0.57
CA ALA A 72 -7.20 8.49 0.85
C ALA A 72 -7.88 9.65 1.61
N LEU A 73 -9.09 10.04 1.20
CA LEU A 73 -9.86 11.09 1.88
C LEU A 73 -10.21 10.69 3.32
N LEU A 74 -10.69 9.46 3.54
CA LEU A 74 -11.04 8.96 4.88
C LEU A 74 -9.82 8.84 5.79
N LYS A 75 -8.68 8.36 5.28
CA LYS A 75 -7.40 8.33 6.02
C LYS A 75 -6.84 9.73 6.29
N SER A 76 -7.19 10.69 5.44
CA SER A 76 -6.96 12.13 5.66
C SER A 76 -8.01 12.79 6.54
N GLU A 77 -8.78 11.99 7.28
CA GLU A 77 -9.75 12.43 8.30
C GLU A 77 -10.93 13.26 7.75
N VAL A 78 -11.21 13.17 6.45
CA VAL A 78 -12.47 13.67 5.89
C VAL A 78 -13.63 12.90 6.54
N PRO A 79 -14.63 13.58 7.14
CA PRO A 79 -15.71 12.91 7.86
C PRO A 79 -16.52 11.96 6.96
N PRO A 80 -16.98 10.81 7.48
CA PRO A 80 -17.83 9.89 6.72
C PRO A 80 -19.11 10.55 6.15
N ASN A 81 -19.65 11.56 6.83
CA ASN A 81 -20.84 12.29 6.39
C ASN A 81 -20.54 13.46 5.44
N ASP A 82 -19.28 13.67 5.03
CA ASP A 82 -18.94 14.65 4.02
C ASP A 82 -19.62 14.29 2.68
N PRO A 83 -20.21 15.26 1.95
CA PRO A 83 -20.91 15.00 0.69
C PRO A 83 -20.08 14.23 -0.34
N VAL A 84 -18.77 14.47 -0.41
CA VAL A 84 -17.88 13.77 -1.35
C VAL A 84 -17.77 12.29 -0.98
N ILE A 85 -17.67 11.97 0.31
CA ILE A 85 -17.63 10.58 0.78
C ILE A 85 -18.96 9.88 0.50
N GLN A 86 -20.08 10.49 0.91
CA GLN A 86 -21.41 9.91 0.71
C GLN A 86 -21.71 9.62 -0.77
N LYS A 87 -21.37 10.58 -1.64
CA LYS A 87 -21.57 10.45 -3.08
C LYS A 87 -20.68 9.36 -3.70
N GLY A 88 -19.43 9.25 -3.26
CA GLY A 88 -18.53 8.21 -3.78
C GLY A 88 -18.92 6.81 -3.31
N PHE A 89 -19.36 6.64 -2.06
CA PHE A 89 -19.89 5.35 -1.60
C PHE A 89 -21.20 4.99 -2.31
N LYS A 90 -22.07 5.97 -2.58
CA LYS A 90 -23.26 5.75 -3.42
C LYS A 90 -22.87 5.17 -4.78
N PHE A 91 -21.88 5.77 -5.46
CA PHE A 91 -21.34 5.24 -6.71
C PHE A 91 -20.83 3.80 -6.55
N LEU A 92 -20.04 3.50 -5.52
CA LEU A 92 -19.54 2.13 -5.28
C LEU A 92 -20.68 1.13 -5.04
N TYR A 93 -21.71 1.49 -4.27
CA TYR A 93 -22.88 0.63 -4.06
C TYR A 93 -23.60 0.31 -5.36
N GLU A 94 -23.87 1.32 -6.19
CA GLU A 94 -24.54 1.15 -7.48
C GLU A 94 -23.68 0.32 -8.44
N TYR A 95 -22.37 0.59 -8.47
CA TYR A 95 -21.44 -0.10 -9.37
C TYR A 95 -21.26 -1.58 -8.99
N VAL A 96 -21.10 -1.88 -7.70
CA VAL A 96 -20.97 -3.25 -7.18
C VAL A 96 -22.28 -4.03 -7.28
N GLY A 97 -23.42 -3.35 -7.06
CA GLY A 97 -24.75 -3.96 -7.10
C GLY A 97 -25.22 -4.38 -8.50
N ASN A 98 -24.62 -3.84 -9.56
CA ASN A 98 -24.96 -4.17 -10.94
C ASN A 98 -24.08 -5.31 -11.48
N SER A 99 -24.65 -6.50 -11.66
CA SER A 99 -23.95 -7.69 -12.15
C SER A 99 -23.40 -7.57 -13.58
N GLY A 100 -23.85 -6.58 -14.35
CA GLY A 100 -23.30 -6.28 -15.68
C GLY A 100 -21.95 -5.56 -15.63
N ASN A 101 -21.54 -5.02 -14.48
CA ASN A 101 -20.29 -4.30 -14.35
C ASN A 101 -19.10 -5.24 -14.14
N MET A 102 -18.01 -4.96 -14.86
CA MET A 102 -16.73 -5.61 -14.63
C MET A 102 -15.99 -4.96 -13.45
N ILE A 103 -15.54 -5.78 -12.51
CA ILE A 103 -14.77 -5.36 -11.34
C ILE A 103 -13.58 -6.30 -11.23
N SER A 104 -12.37 -5.76 -11.33
CA SER A 104 -11.16 -6.58 -11.24
C SER A 104 -10.91 -7.05 -9.81
N ASN A 105 -10.08 -8.07 -9.64
CA ASN A 105 -9.65 -8.49 -8.30
C ASN A 105 -8.92 -7.37 -7.55
N TYR A 106 -8.16 -6.55 -8.29
CA TYR A 106 -7.48 -5.38 -7.73
C TYR A 106 -8.50 -4.41 -7.13
N ASP A 107 -9.56 -4.10 -7.88
CA ASP A 107 -10.59 -3.15 -7.44
C ASP A 107 -11.38 -3.69 -6.25
N MET A 108 -11.71 -4.98 -6.25
CA MET A 108 -12.36 -5.62 -5.10
C MET A 108 -11.51 -5.50 -3.84
N GLY A 109 -10.18 -5.64 -3.95
CA GLY A 109 -9.25 -5.42 -2.84
C GLY A 109 -9.31 -3.98 -2.31
N VAL A 110 -9.21 -2.98 -3.19
CA VAL A 110 -9.25 -1.56 -2.80
C VAL A 110 -10.63 -1.16 -2.25
N ILE A 111 -11.72 -1.68 -2.80
CA ILE A 111 -13.09 -1.46 -2.29
C ILE A 111 -13.19 -1.93 -0.84
N LEU A 112 -12.70 -3.13 -0.52
CA LEU A 112 -12.72 -3.63 0.87
C LEU A 112 -11.94 -2.71 1.82
N MET A 113 -10.80 -2.16 1.39
CA MET A 113 -10.02 -1.19 2.18
C MET A 113 -10.77 0.14 2.38
N ALA A 114 -11.46 0.63 1.34
CA ALA A 114 -12.26 1.85 1.42
C ALA A 114 -13.43 1.69 2.42
N PHE A 115 -14.14 0.56 2.36
CA PHE A 115 -15.21 0.25 3.32
C PHE A 115 -14.68 0.16 4.76
N GLU A 116 -13.54 -0.48 4.99
CA GLU A 116 -12.91 -0.49 6.33
C GLU A 116 -12.68 0.93 6.84
N SER A 117 -12.16 1.80 5.98
CA SER A 117 -11.85 3.19 6.32
C SER A 117 -13.11 4.02 6.60
N LEU A 118 -14.25 3.70 5.96
CA LEU A 118 -15.53 4.35 6.24
C LEU A 118 -15.98 4.07 7.67
N TYR A 119 -15.92 2.79 8.07
CA TYR A 119 -16.30 2.36 9.41
C TYR A 119 -15.33 2.85 10.48
N GLU A 120 -14.03 2.82 10.19
CA GLU A 120 -13.01 3.43 11.02
C GLU A 120 -13.28 4.92 11.24
N GLY A 121 -13.55 5.67 10.16
CA GLY A 121 -13.89 7.09 10.22
C GLY A 121 -15.12 7.36 11.09
N ALA A 122 -16.13 6.50 11.02
CA ALA A 122 -17.35 6.62 11.83
C ALA A 122 -17.07 6.37 13.33
N VAL A 123 -16.29 5.35 13.65
CA VAL A 123 -15.83 5.08 15.03
C VAL A 123 -15.00 6.26 15.56
N ASN A 124 -14.05 6.76 14.77
CA ASN A 124 -13.22 7.89 15.15
C ASN A 124 -14.04 9.17 15.36
N ALA A 125 -15.04 9.43 14.51
CA ALA A 125 -15.95 10.56 14.70
C ALA A 125 -16.75 10.44 16.00
N GLN A 126 -17.21 9.24 16.37
CA GLN A 126 -17.88 9.01 17.65
C GLN A 126 -16.95 9.17 18.85
N LEU A 127 -15.68 8.75 18.75
CA LEU A 127 -14.68 8.97 19.79
C LEU A 127 -14.43 10.45 20.02
N ARG A 128 -14.23 11.23 18.94
CA ARG A 128 -14.02 12.68 19.00
C ARG A 128 -15.21 13.40 19.64
N LYS A 129 -16.45 13.00 19.31
CA LYS A 129 -17.67 13.53 19.96
C LYS A 129 -17.71 13.27 21.47
N LYS A 130 -17.04 12.23 21.95
CA LYS A 130 -16.91 11.89 23.37
C LYS A 130 -15.67 12.53 24.03
N GLY A 131 -15.01 13.48 23.37
CA GLY A 131 -13.76 14.09 23.83
C GLY A 131 -12.56 13.13 23.86
N LYS A 132 -12.67 11.95 23.24
CA LYS A 132 -11.59 10.98 23.15
C LYS A 132 -10.81 11.19 21.86
N LYS A 133 -9.48 11.19 21.97
CA LYS A 133 -8.63 11.07 20.79
C LYS A 133 -8.73 9.64 20.26
N PRO A 134 -8.88 9.43 18.93
CA PRO A 134 -8.52 8.15 18.33
C PRO A 134 -7.11 7.80 18.82
N THR A 135 -6.89 6.60 19.36
CA THR A 135 -5.58 6.23 19.88
C THR A 135 -4.53 6.42 18.78
N GLU A 136 -3.46 7.16 19.07
CA GLU A 136 -2.24 7.11 18.27
C GLU A 136 -1.75 5.67 18.34
N ARG A 137 -1.85 4.95 17.22
CA ARG A 137 -1.87 3.48 17.16
C ARG A 137 -0.51 2.82 17.38
N ALA A 138 0.47 3.59 17.85
CA ALA A 138 1.77 3.08 18.21
C ALA A 138 1.68 2.44 19.61
N GLY A 139 1.54 1.11 19.66
CA GLY A 139 1.93 0.36 20.86
C GLY A 139 0.87 -0.48 21.58
N ASP A 140 -0.42 -0.45 21.20
CA ASP A 140 -1.40 -1.36 21.82
C ASP A 140 -1.40 -2.77 21.18
N SER A 141 -0.77 -2.92 20.01
CA SER A 141 -0.59 -4.14 19.21
C SER A 141 -1.88 -4.89 18.82
N LYS A 142 -3.07 -4.36 19.16
CA LYS A 142 -4.36 -5.02 18.92
C LYS A 142 -5.03 -4.42 17.70
N GLU A 143 -5.30 -5.26 16.71
CA GLU A 143 -6.00 -4.81 15.52
C GLU A 143 -7.43 -4.37 15.83
N PRO A 144 -7.87 -3.23 15.26
CA PRO A 144 -9.23 -2.77 15.45
C PRO A 144 -10.24 -3.73 14.82
N LYS A 145 -11.41 -3.84 15.44
CA LYS A 145 -12.55 -4.57 14.89
C LYS A 145 -13.74 -3.63 14.72
N TYR A 146 -14.28 -3.59 13.52
CA TYR A 146 -15.40 -2.73 13.15
C TYR A 146 -16.66 -3.57 12.98
N GLN A 147 -17.74 -3.12 13.62
CA GLN A 147 -19.07 -3.67 13.37
C GLN A 147 -19.66 -2.95 12.16
N ILE A 148 -20.09 -3.73 11.16
CA ILE A 148 -20.65 -3.20 9.91
C ILE A 148 -22.14 -3.50 9.81
N SER A 149 -22.83 -2.78 8.90
CA SER A 149 -24.24 -3.00 8.61
C SER A 149 -24.46 -4.37 7.94
N ALA A 150 -25.66 -4.94 8.10
CA ALA A 150 -26.00 -6.22 7.47
C ALA A 150 -25.97 -6.13 5.92
N ASN A 151 -26.36 -4.98 5.36
CA ASN A 151 -26.31 -4.74 3.93
C ASN A 151 -24.88 -4.77 3.40
N ASP A 152 -23.96 -4.05 4.07
CA ASP A 152 -22.56 -4.04 3.67
C ASP A 152 -21.91 -5.40 3.88
N ALA A 153 -22.24 -6.09 4.98
CA ALA A 153 -21.75 -7.44 5.20
C ALA A 153 -22.13 -8.38 4.04
N LYS A 154 -23.35 -8.28 3.51
CA LYS A 154 -23.81 -9.06 2.36
C LYS A 154 -23.04 -8.72 1.08
N ILE A 155 -22.90 -7.43 0.77
CA ILE A 155 -22.20 -6.96 -0.44
C ILE A 155 -20.73 -7.37 -0.41
N LEU A 156 -20.04 -7.08 0.68
CA LEU A 156 -18.60 -7.34 0.83
C LEU A 156 -18.30 -8.84 0.90
N SER A 157 -19.18 -9.65 1.50
CA SER A 157 -19.05 -11.12 1.45
C SER A 157 -19.11 -11.66 0.02
N GLY A 158 -19.92 -11.05 -0.86
CA GLY A 158 -19.95 -11.38 -2.29
C GLY A 158 -18.62 -11.10 -3.00
N LEU A 159 -17.97 -9.97 -2.69
CA LEU A 159 -16.64 -9.64 -3.21
C LEU A 159 -15.57 -10.60 -2.69
N ILE A 160 -15.59 -10.90 -1.39
CA ILE A 160 -14.66 -11.87 -0.77
C ILE A 160 -14.80 -13.24 -1.43
N LYS A 161 -16.03 -13.73 -1.62
CA LYS A 161 -16.29 -15.00 -2.31
C LYS A 161 -15.65 -15.03 -3.71
N ARG A 162 -15.87 -13.99 -4.52
CA ARG A 162 -15.28 -13.86 -5.86
C ARG A 162 -13.75 -13.84 -5.83
N LEU A 163 -13.15 -13.15 -4.85
CA LEU A 163 -11.70 -13.14 -4.67
C LEU A 163 -11.16 -14.54 -4.34
N LEU A 164 -11.84 -15.29 -3.47
CA LEU A 164 -11.44 -16.66 -3.13
C LEU A 164 -11.60 -17.63 -4.32
N GLU A 165 -12.66 -17.47 -5.11
CA GLU A 165 -12.92 -18.30 -6.30
C GLU A 165 -11.96 -18.02 -7.46
N THR A 166 -11.38 -16.83 -7.53
CA THR A 166 -10.45 -16.42 -8.60
C THR A 166 -8.98 -16.49 -8.20
N GLN A 167 -8.67 -16.97 -6.99
CA GLN A 167 -7.29 -17.25 -6.60
C GLN A 167 -6.72 -18.36 -7.49
N THR A 168 -5.53 -18.15 -8.04
CA THR A 168 -4.93 -19.09 -8.97
C THR A 168 -4.37 -20.34 -8.28
N LYS A 169 -3.97 -21.33 -9.08
CA LYS A 169 -3.28 -22.53 -8.59
C LYS A 169 -1.94 -22.22 -7.93
N ALA A 170 -1.19 -21.22 -8.43
CA ALA A 170 0.07 -20.83 -7.80
C ALA A 170 -0.17 -20.12 -6.45
N GLY A 171 -1.34 -19.49 -6.29
CA GLY A 171 -1.80 -18.89 -5.03
C GLY A 171 -1.88 -17.36 -5.06
N GLY A 172 -1.49 -16.72 -6.15
CA GLY A 172 -1.61 -15.27 -6.33
C GLY A 172 -2.92 -14.86 -7.00
N TRP A 173 -2.97 -13.59 -7.39
CA TRP A 173 -4.05 -13.02 -8.20
C TRP A 173 -3.50 -12.17 -9.33
N ARG A 174 -4.29 -12.10 -10.41
CA ARG A 174 -4.27 -11.07 -11.45
C ARG A 174 -5.60 -10.31 -11.41
N TYR A 175 -5.98 -9.66 -12.50
CA TYR A 175 -7.16 -8.81 -12.60
C TYR A 175 -8.50 -9.56 -12.69
N GLY A 176 -8.49 -10.85 -13.05
CA GLY A 176 -9.68 -11.72 -13.05
C GLY A 176 -9.87 -12.46 -14.38
N ALA A 177 -10.78 -13.45 -14.39
CA ALA A 177 -10.95 -14.36 -15.54
C ALA A 177 -11.52 -13.69 -16.80
N ASN A 178 -12.21 -12.55 -16.66
CA ASN A 178 -12.81 -11.81 -17.78
C ASN A 178 -11.87 -10.77 -18.40
N PHE A 179 -10.60 -10.77 -17.99
CA PHE A 179 -9.59 -9.83 -18.47
C PHE A 179 -8.60 -10.58 -19.39
N THR A 180 -8.17 -9.95 -20.49
CA THR A 180 -7.14 -10.55 -21.34
C THR A 180 -5.80 -10.52 -20.61
N ILE A 181 -5.33 -11.65 -20.10
CA ILE A 181 -4.05 -11.70 -19.40
C ILE A 181 -2.92 -11.81 -20.43
N VAL A 182 -1.99 -10.85 -20.38
CA VAL A 182 -0.66 -10.96 -21.00
C VAL A 182 0.35 -11.10 -19.87
N GLY A 183 1.33 -11.97 -20.07
CA GLY A 183 2.35 -12.27 -19.07
C GLY A 183 1.93 -13.44 -18.17
N SER A 184 2.09 -13.27 -16.86
CA SER A 184 1.83 -14.33 -15.88
C SER A 184 0.37 -14.35 -15.43
N ASP A 185 -0.12 -15.52 -14.98
CA ASP A 185 -1.48 -15.68 -14.42
C ASP A 185 -1.68 -14.95 -13.08
N GLU A 186 -0.59 -14.45 -12.48
CA GLU A 186 -0.53 -13.67 -11.24
C GLU A 186 0.52 -12.57 -11.33
N ASP A 187 0.33 -11.48 -10.59
CA ASP A 187 1.41 -10.53 -10.26
C ASP A 187 1.46 -10.17 -8.79
N MET A 188 2.59 -9.58 -8.41
CA MET A 188 2.86 -9.13 -7.06
C MET A 188 1.93 -7.99 -6.60
N SER A 189 1.51 -7.10 -7.51
CA SER A 189 0.73 -5.91 -7.18
C SER A 189 -0.72 -6.25 -6.82
N ALA A 190 -1.44 -6.95 -7.71
CA ALA A 190 -2.78 -7.46 -7.48
C ALA A 190 -2.82 -8.39 -6.27
N THR A 191 -1.83 -9.27 -6.14
CA THR A 191 -1.75 -10.18 -4.99
C THR A 191 -1.69 -9.42 -3.67
N GLN A 192 -0.83 -8.41 -3.53
CA GLN A 192 -0.76 -7.66 -2.28
C GLN A 192 -2.04 -6.86 -1.97
N ILE A 193 -2.69 -6.30 -2.99
CA ILE A 193 -3.89 -5.48 -2.83
C ILE A 193 -5.08 -6.34 -2.44
N VAL A 194 -5.21 -7.52 -3.03
CA VAL A 194 -6.21 -8.51 -2.61
C VAL A 194 -5.99 -8.90 -1.15
N LEU A 195 -4.75 -9.18 -0.73
CA LEU A 195 -4.45 -9.53 0.66
C LEU A 195 -4.75 -8.37 1.63
N LEU A 196 -4.48 -7.12 1.25
CA LEU A 196 -4.88 -5.93 2.03
C LEU A 196 -6.39 -5.82 2.16
N GLY A 197 -7.15 -6.04 1.09
CA GLY A 197 -8.61 -6.04 1.11
C GLY A 197 -9.17 -7.15 1.97
N LEU A 198 -8.66 -8.38 1.83
CA LEU A 198 -9.04 -9.52 2.67
C LEU A 198 -8.67 -9.27 4.14
N LYS A 199 -7.54 -8.63 4.43
CA LYS A 199 -7.18 -8.22 5.79
C LYS A 199 -8.19 -7.22 6.35
N SER A 200 -8.58 -6.23 5.56
CA SER A 200 -9.61 -5.25 5.90
C SER A 200 -10.94 -5.92 6.23
N ALA A 201 -11.33 -6.95 5.46
CA ALA A 201 -12.51 -7.76 5.73
C ALA A 201 -12.46 -8.44 7.10
N THR A 202 -11.32 -8.99 7.52
CA THR A 202 -11.19 -9.60 8.86
C THR A 202 -11.36 -8.58 10.00
N ARG A 203 -10.99 -7.31 9.77
CA ARG A 203 -11.19 -6.23 10.74
C ARG A 203 -12.65 -5.77 10.74
N MET A 204 -13.35 -5.86 9.62
CA MET A 204 -14.81 -5.71 9.53
C MET A 204 -15.60 -6.94 10.00
N ARG A 205 -14.96 -7.91 10.66
CA ARG A 205 -15.57 -9.15 11.20
C ARG A 205 -16.21 -10.05 10.12
N LEU A 206 -15.78 -9.93 8.87
CA LEU A 206 -16.19 -10.82 7.80
C LEU A 206 -15.33 -12.08 7.79
N VAL A 207 -15.92 -13.18 7.33
CA VAL A 207 -15.25 -14.49 7.24
C VAL A 207 -14.35 -14.50 6.00
N VAL A 208 -13.08 -14.81 6.22
CA VAL A 208 -12.10 -15.01 5.16
C VAL A 208 -11.34 -16.29 5.46
N ASP A 209 -11.19 -17.16 4.46
CA ASP A 209 -10.44 -18.40 4.60
C ASP A 209 -8.94 -18.12 4.75
N PRO A 210 -8.30 -18.48 5.89
CA PRO A 210 -6.86 -18.30 6.08
C PRO A 210 -6.00 -19.05 5.05
N GLN A 211 -6.52 -20.11 4.40
CA GLN A 211 -5.80 -20.83 3.35
C GLN A 211 -5.47 -19.94 2.15
N ALA A 212 -6.28 -18.92 1.87
CA ALA A 212 -5.99 -17.96 0.82
C ALA A 212 -4.67 -17.21 1.08
N PHE A 213 -4.42 -16.82 2.34
CA PHE A 213 -3.17 -16.18 2.74
C PHE A 213 -1.98 -17.12 2.66
N LEU A 214 -2.16 -18.40 3.06
CA LEU A 214 -1.08 -19.39 2.99
C LEU A 214 -0.63 -19.64 1.54
N LYS A 215 -1.58 -19.84 0.62
CA LYS A 215 -1.30 -20.02 -0.81
C LYS A 215 -0.58 -18.81 -1.38
N ALA A 216 -1.05 -17.60 -1.05
CA ALA A 216 -0.42 -16.36 -1.51
C ALA A 216 1.00 -16.18 -0.95
N MET A 217 1.23 -16.48 0.33
CA MET A 217 2.59 -16.45 0.91
C MET A 217 3.53 -17.41 0.18
N ASN A 218 3.08 -18.62 -0.15
CA ASN A 218 3.89 -19.59 -0.89
C ASN A 218 4.22 -19.08 -2.31
N PHE A 219 3.25 -18.49 -3.02
CA PHE A 219 3.48 -17.81 -4.30
C PHE A 219 4.54 -16.71 -4.17
N VAL A 220 4.42 -15.84 -3.16
CA VAL A 220 5.32 -14.70 -2.97
C VAL A 220 6.73 -15.18 -2.62
N ILE A 221 6.89 -16.14 -1.70
CA ILE A 221 8.19 -16.74 -1.37
C ILE A 221 8.83 -17.34 -2.61
N ALA A 222 8.07 -18.09 -3.42
CA ALA A 222 8.55 -18.68 -4.65
C ALA A 222 8.85 -17.66 -5.77
N SER A 223 8.50 -16.39 -5.58
CA SER A 223 8.66 -15.30 -6.55
C SER A 223 9.75 -14.31 -6.19
N GLN A 224 10.35 -14.43 -5.00
CA GLN A 224 11.52 -13.65 -4.62
C GLN A 224 12.73 -14.05 -5.48
N GLU A 225 13.68 -13.14 -5.71
CA GLU A 225 14.96 -13.48 -6.33
C GLU A 225 15.60 -14.69 -5.64
N LYS A 226 16.25 -15.56 -6.41
CA LYS A 226 16.91 -16.76 -5.87
C LYS A 226 18.18 -16.43 -5.10
N ASP A 227 18.83 -15.33 -5.45
CA ASP A 227 20.07 -14.86 -4.83
C ASP A 227 20.14 -13.34 -4.87
N GLY A 228 21.07 -12.75 -4.12
CA GLY A 228 21.29 -11.32 -4.03
C GLY A 228 22.56 -11.04 -3.24
N PRO A 229 23.12 -9.81 -3.30
CA PRO A 229 24.32 -9.49 -2.56
C PRO A 229 24.07 -9.62 -1.05
N LYS A 230 25.06 -10.17 -0.35
CA LYS A 230 25.04 -10.27 1.11
C LYS A 230 25.06 -8.87 1.72
N VAL A 231 24.22 -8.64 2.73
CA VAL A 231 24.18 -7.38 3.48
C VAL A 231 24.86 -7.61 4.83
N GLU A 232 25.96 -6.89 5.04
CA GLU A 232 26.75 -7.02 6.26
C GLU A 232 26.06 -6.36 7.47
N ARG A 233 26.39 -6.86 8.65
CA ARG A 233 25.96 -6.24 9.91
C ARG A 233 26.70 -4.92 10.11
N PRO A 234 26.00 -3.77 10.27
CA PRO A 234 26.65 -2.51 10.64
C PRO A 234 27.37 -2.61 11.98
N ALA A 235 28.60 -2.07 12.06
CA ALA A 235 29.49 -2.20 13.21
C ALA A 235 28.99 -1.50 14.48
N ASP A 236 28.14 -0.49 14.32
CA ASP A 236 27.55 0.31 15.39
C ASP A 236 26.34 -0.35 16.07
N VAL A 237 25.81 -1.45 15.51
CA VAL A 237 24.60 -2.11 16.01
C VAL A 237 24.96 -3.15 17.09
N LYS A 238 24.84 -2.75 18.35
CA LYS A 238 25.07 -3.61 19.53
C LYS A 238 23.89 -4.55 19.83
N THR A 239 22.67 -4.02 19.81
CA THR A 239 21.40 -4.77 19.93
C THR A 239 20.42 -4.19 18.92
N PRO A 240 19.74 -5.02 18.10
CA PRO A 240 18.75 -4.51 17.17
C PRO A 240 17.57 -3.91 17.95
N ASP A 241 17.37 -2.61 17.81
CA ASP A 241 16.16 -1.93 18.26
C ASP A 241 14.97 -2.46 17.44
N ARG A 242 13.86 -2.81 18.10
CA ARG A 242 12.65 -3.31 17.42
C ARG A 242 12.10 -2.29 16.42
N GLY A 243 12.32 -0.99 16.66
CA GLY A 243 11.95 0.09 15.76
C GLY A 243 12.84 0.24 14.52
N THR A 244 13.89 -0.58 14.37
CA THR A 244 14.86 -0.41 13.28
C THR A 244 15.14 -1.74 12.59
N TYR A 245 14.87 -1.82 11.27
CA TYR A 245 15.43 -2.90 10.48
C TYR A 245 16.95 -2.74 10.39
N VAL A 246 17.70 -3.78 10.73
CA VAL A 246 19.15 -3.89 10.51
C VAL A 246 19.47 -5.32 10.11
N SER A 247 20.36 -5.52 9.13
CA SER A 247 20.91 -6.83 8.88
C SER A 247 21.82 -7.31 10.01
N LEU A 248 21.75 -8.60 10.32
CA LEU A 248 22.66 -9.27 11.26
C LEU A 248 23.81 -10.02 10.55
N GLY A 249 24.00 -9.78 9.25
CA GLY A 249 25.07 -10.38 8.45
C GLY A 249 24.66 -11.67 7.73
N GLU A 250 23.42 -12.12 7.84
CA GLU A 250 22.92 -13.32 7.16
C GLU A 250 21.89 -13.00 6.05
N ASP A 251 21.56 -11.73 5.86
CA ASP A 251 20.56 -11.33 4.86
C ASP A 251 21.19 -11.15 3.49
N LYS A 252 20.37 -11.43 2.47
CA LYS A 252 20.68 -11.14 1.08
C LYS A 252 19.68 -10.13 0.57
N ALA A 253 20.14 -9.12 -0.16
CA ALA A 253 19.25 -8.16 -0.80
C ALA A 253 18.51 -8.82 -1.96
N ARG A 254 17.37 -9.48 -1.67
CA ARG A 254 16.53 -10.20 -2.63
C ARG A 254 15.15 -9.55 -2.69
N GLY A 255 14.81 -8.96 -3.83
CA GLY A 255 13.55 -8.27 -4.04
C GLY A 255 12.55 -9.10 -4.85
N TRP A 256 11.51 -8.41 -5.33
CA TRP A 256 10.48 -8.99 -6.19
C TRP A 256 10.28 -8.17 -7.46
N ALA A 257 10.04 -8.88 -8.56
CA ALA A 257 9.56 -8.31 -9.81
C ALA A 257 8.02 -8.23 -9.82
N TYR A 258 7.44 -7.54 -10.81
CA TYR A 258 5.99 -7.50 -10.96
C TYR A 258 5.45 -8.87 -11.37
N GLU A 259 6.10 -9.52 -12.33
CA GLU A 259 5.75 -10.88 -12.77
C GLU A 259 6.95 -11.71 -13.22
N LYS A 260 6.75 -13.02 -13.41
CA LYS A 260 7.83 -13.96 -13.80
C LYS A 260 8.02 -14.09 -15.31
N LYS A 261 6.96 -13.80 -16.06
CA LYS A 261 6.89 -13.90 -17.52
C LYS A 261 6.11 -12.71 -18.03
N GLY A 262 6.68 -11.99 -18.98
CA GLY A 262 6.06 -10.88 -19.70
C GLY A 262 7.11 -9.92 -20.23
N GLU A 263 6.81 -8.63 -20.23
CA GLU A 263 7.74 -7.63 -20.75
C GLU A 263 9.01 -7.54 -19.88
N PRO A 264 10.21 -7.31 -20.47
CA PRO A 264 11.46 -7.30 -19.73
C PRO A 264 11.49 -6.34 -18.52
N ASP A 265 10.78 -5.21 -18.62
CA ASP A 265 10.66 -4.25 -17.52
C ASP A 265 9.77 -4.76 -16.38
N GLU A 266 8.74 -5.56 -16.68
CA GLU A 266 7.82 -6.14 -15.68
C GLU A 266 8.44 -7.33 -14.95
N MET A 267 9.41 -7.99 -15.57
CA MET A 267 10.24 -9.04 -14.97
C MET A 267 11.41 -8.51 -14.14
N ARG A 268 11.65 -7.19 -14.12
CA ARG A 268 12.72 -6.59 -13.32
C ARG A 268 12.26 -6.36 -11.88
N VAL A 269 13.13 -6.66 -10.94
CA VAL A 269 12.93 -6.31 -9.53
C VAL A 269 12.92 -4.80 -9.35
N SER A 270 11.99 -4.30 -8.53
CA SER A 270 11.87 -2.87 -8.23
C SER A 270 11.47 -2.62 -6.78
N GLY A 271 11.60 -1.37 -6.33
CA GLY A 271 11.20 -0.98 -4.99
C GLY A 271 9.72 -1.19 -4.73
N GLY A 272 8.85 -0.74 -5.65
CA GLY A 272 7.41 -0.89 -5.52
C GLY A 272 6.97 -2.36 -5.36
N MET A 273 7.54 -3.26 -6.16
CA MET A 273 7.23 -4.69 -6.10
C MET A 273 7.87 -5.38 -4.91
N THR A 274 9.03 -4.92 -4.45
CA THR A 274 9.63 -5.39 -3.19
C THR A 274 8.76 -5.03 -2.00
N CYS A 275 8.23 -3.80 -1.95
CA CYS A 275 7.23 -3.41 -0.95
C CYS A 275 5.96 -4.27 -1.03
N ALA A 276 5.52 -4.64 -2.24
CA ALA A 276 4.37 -5.50 -2.46
C ALA A 276 4.58 -6.93 -1.91
N GLY A 277 5.74 -7.54 -2.18
CA GLY A 277 6.10 -8.85 -1.63
C GLY A 277 6.18 -8.85 -0.10
N LEU A 278 6.86 -7.85 0.47
CA LEU A 278 6.92 -7.64 1.92
C LEU A 278 5.51 -7.50 2.54
N THR A 279 4.65 -6.70 1.93
CA THR A 279 3.26 -6.50 2.39
C THR A 279 2.51 -7.82 2.46
N ALA A 280 2.58 -8.63 1.39
CA ALA A 280 1.90 -9.92 1.33
C ALA A 280 2.38 -10.88 2.43
N LEU A 281 3.69 -10.95 2.69
CA LEU A 281 4.25 -11.81 3.72
C LEU A 281 3.90 -11.34 5.13
N LEU A 282 4.01 -10.04 5.42
CA LEU A 282 3.69 -9.46 6.72
C LEU A 282 2.20 -9.65 7.06
N ILE A 283 1.31 -9.38 6.11
CA ILE A 283 -0.14 -9.60 6.28
C ILE A 283 -0.42 -11.09 6.48
N GLY A 284 0.15 -11.97 5.65
CA GLY A 284 -0.04 -13.41 5.78
C GLY A 284 0.41 -13.92 7.15
N LYS A 285 1.53 -13.42 7.68
CA LYS A 285 1.97 -13.72 9.06
C LYS A 285 1.00 -13.25 10.12
N SER A 286 0.40 -12.07 9.97
CA SER A 286 -0.62 -11.58 10.91
C SER A 286 -1.86 -12.46 10.98
N ILE A 287 -2.18 -13.19 9.90
CA ILE A 287 -3.34 -14.08 9.83
C ILE A 287 -3.00 -15.50 10.29
N LEU A 288 -1.86 -16.04 9.85
CA LEU A 288 -1.50 -17.44 10.06
C LEU A 288 -0.73 -17.69 11.38
N GLY A 289 -0.06 -16.67 11.91
CA GLY A 289 0.79 -16.79 13.09
C GLY A 289 1.81 -17.93 12.94
N LYS A 290 1.74 -18.93 13.82
CA LYS A 290 2.66 -20.08 13.81
C LYS A 290 2.49 -21.00 12.59
N ALA A 291 1.37 -20.92 11.87
CA ALA A 291 1.14 -21.69 10.65
C ALA A 291 1.78 -21.06 9.40
N SER A 292 2.42 -19.90 9.52
CA SER A 292 3.16 -19.29 8.41
C SER A 292 4.31 -20.19 7.92
N PRO A 293 4.59 -20.19 6.60
CA PRO A 293 5.76 -20.88 6.06
C PRO A 293 7.04 -20.37 6.74
N LYS A 294 7.90 -21.26 7.24
CA LYS A 294 9.16 -20.87 7.91
C LYS A 294 10.06 -19.99 7.03
N ALA A 295 10.06 -20.24 5.73
CA ALA A 295 10.82 -19.45 4.74
C ALA A 295 10.37 -17.98 4.66
N SER A 296 9.17 -17.63 5.13
CA SER A 296 8.69 -16.25 5.14
C SER A 296 9.55 -15.32 5.99
N ASP A 297 10.16 -15.82 7.06
CA ASP A 297 11.02 -15.01 7.92
C ASP A 297 12.21 -14.48 7.14
N GLN A 298 13.02 -15.39 6.58
CA GLN A 298 14.18 -14.98 5.78
C GLN A 298 13.77 -14.14 4.57
N ALA A 299 12.67 -14.50 3.90
CA ALA A 299 12.18 -13.73 2.76
C ALA A 299 11.85 -12.28 3.13
N ILE A 300 11.22 -12.03 4.29
CA ILE A 300 10.92 -10.67 4.76
C ILE A 300 12.21 -9.90 5.05
N TYR A 301 13.15 -10.49 5.79
CA TYR A 301 14.39 -9.79 6.11
C TYR A 301 15.24 -9.50 4.87
N ASP A 302 15.25 -10.41 3.89
CA ASP A 302 15.91 -10.20 2.60
C ASP A 302 15.25 -9.09 1.77
N GLY A 303 13.92 -8.97 1.86
CA GLY A 303 13.18 -7.88 1.24
C GLY A 303 13.52 -6.51 1.85
N PHE A 304 13.62 -6.43 3.18
CA PHE A 304 14.10 -5.20 3.83
C PHE A 304 15.59 -4.93 3.55
N ALA A 305 16.41 -5.98 3.41
CA ALA A 305 17.81 -5.87 2.99
C ALA A 305 17.92 -5.26 1.60
N TRP A 306 17.02 -5.64 0.69
CA TRP A 306 16.92 -5.06 -0.64
C TRP A 306 16.55 -3.57 -0.56
N LEU A 307 15.51 -3.20 0.21
CA LEU A 307 15.10 -1.80 0.38
C LEU A 307 16.22 -0.95 0.99
N TYR A 308 16.94 -1.47 1.99
CA TYR A 308 18.10 -0.81 2.59
C TYR A 308 19.22 -0.60 1.57
N THR A 309 19.55 -1.62 0.77
CA THR A 309 20.63 -1.56 -0.22
C THR A 309 20.32 -0.59 -1.37
N LYS A 310 19.05 -0.51 -1.76
CA LYS A 310 18.55 0.31 -2.87
C LYS A 310 17.85 1.58 -2.40
N TRP A 311 18.13 2.01 -1.17
CA TRP A 311 17.37 3.06 -0.50
C TRP A 311 17.34 4.37 -1.30
N THR A 312 16.14 4.87 -1.56
CA THR A 312 15.91 6.21 -2.09
C THR A 312 14.46 6.60 -1.81
N MET A 313 14.21 7.89 -1.62
CA MET A 313 12.86 8.46 -1.60
C MET A 313 12.56 9.27 -2.88
N GLU A 314 13.52 9.39 -3.80
CA GLU A 314 13.41 10.31 -4.95
C GLU A 314 12.86 9.65 -6.22
N ALA A 315 12.87 8.32 -6.29
CA ALA A 315 12.38 7.53 -7.40
C ALA A 315 12.00 6.11 -6.92
N ASN A 316 11.32 5.33 -7.76
CA ASN A 316 11.16 3.89 -7.54
C ASN A 316 12.47 3.18 -7.95
N PRO A 317 13.29 2.65 -7.03
CA PRO A 317 14.58 2.06 -7.39
C PRO A 317 14.41 0.86 -8.32
N ASP A 318 15.24 0.81 -9.36
CA ASP A 318 15.24 -0.18 -10.45
C ASP A 318 13.90 -0.32 -11.21
N GLY A 319 12.91 0.53 -10.90
CA GLY A 319 11.68 0.73 -11.66
C GLY A 319 11.70 2.07 -12.39
N ARG A 320 11.12 2.15 -13.60
CA ARG A 320 11.05 3.42 -14.33
C ARG A 320 9.80 4.25 -14.05
N ARG A 321 8.81 3.69 -13.33
CA ARG A 321 7.46 4.26 -13.15
C ARG A 321 6.98 4.13 -11.70
N ASP A 322 5.90 4.82 -11.37
CA ASP A 322 5.09 4.63 -10.15
C ASP A 322 5.80 5.02 -8.83
N HIS A 323 6.48 6.17 -8.84
CA HIS A 323 7.23 6.68 -7.67
C HIS A 323 6.33 6.85 -6.44
N TYR A 324 5.15 7.45 -6.57
CA TYR A 324 4.24 7.67 -5.43
C TYR A 324 3.66 6.35 -4.90
N TYR A 325 3.39 5.39 -5.79
CA TYR A 325 3.02 4.03 -5.37
C TYR A 325 4.14 3.38 -4.55
N TYR A 326 5.40 3.54 -4.96
CA TYR A 326 6.55 3.04 -4.20
C TYR A 326 6.67 3.74 -2.83
N LEU A 327 6.53 5.07 -2.75
CA LEU A 327 6.56 5.78 -1.48
C LEU A 327 5.47 5.24 -0.53
N TYR A 328 4.23 5.12 -1.00
CA TYR A 328 3.16 4.51 -0.20
C TYR A 328 3.47 3.05 0.16
N GLY A 329 4.16 2.31 -0.71
CA GLY A 329 4.72 0.99 -0.40
C GLY A 329 5.69 1.00 0.78
N ILE A 330 6.61 1.98 0.84
CA ILE A 330 7.54 2.15 1.97
C ILE A 330 6.80 2.45 3.27
N GLU A 331 5.87 3.42 3.26
CA GLU A 331 5.03 3.70 4.43
C GLU A 331 4.35 2.43 4.93
N ARG A 332 3.76 1.67 4.01
CA ARG A 332 3.04 0.44 4.36
C ARG A 332 3.95 -0.59 5.00
N VAL A 333 5.07 -0.95 4.38
CA VAL A 333 5.92 -2.02 4.92
C VAL A 333 6.66 -1.60 6.18
N ALA A 334 7.01 -0.33 6.32
CA ALA A 334 7.59 0.19 7.56
C ALA A 334 6.56 0.17 8.70
N THR A 335 5.32 0.60 8.45
CA THR A 335 4.23 0.53 9.42
C THR A 335 3.88 -0.92 9.80
N LEU A 336 3.74 -1.83 8.82
CA LEU A 336 3.46 -3.25 9.07
C LEU A 336 4.61 -3.96 9.78
N GLY A 337 5.86 -3.58 9.46
CA GLY A 337 7.06 -4.06 10.12
C GLY A 337 7.29 -3.45 11.51
N MET A 338 6.52 -2.44 11.90
CA MET A 338 6.73 -1.62 13.11
C MET A 338 8.12 -0.97 13.17
N PHE A 339 8.62 -0.50 12.02
CA PHE A 339 9.89 0.18 11.91
C PHE A 339 9.69 1.69 11.85
N GLU A 340 10.41 2.43 12.70
CA GLU A 340 10.69 3.85 12.55
C GLU A 340 11.83 4.09 11.55
N LYS A 341 12.75 3.12 11.45
CA LYS A 341 13.93 3.19 10.60
C LYS A 341 14.15 1.95 9.75
N ILE A 342 14.67 2.15 8.55
CA ILE A 342 15.23 1.09 7.72
C ILE A 342 16.72 1.36 7.59
N GLY A 343 17.54 0.59 8.32
CA GLY A 343 18.94 0.91 8.54
C GLY A 343 19.09 2.26 9.25
N LYS A 344 19.82 3.19 8.61
CA LYS A 344 20.01 4.55 9.12
C LYS A 344 18.91 5.54 8.73
N HIS A 345 17.94 5.09 7.93
CA HIS A 345 17.00 5.99 7.27
C HIS A 345 15.69 6.15 8.05
N TYR A 346 15.34 7.39 8.37
CA TYR A 346 14.07 7.74 8.98
C TYR A 346 13.02 7.87 7.88
N TRP A 347 12.43 6.73 7.51
CA TRP A 347 11.62 6.61 6.29
C TRP A 347 10.51 7.67 6.20
N TYR A 348 9.84 7.97 7.32
CA TYR A 348 8.74 8.94 7.30
C TYR A 348 9.25 10.35 7.09
N LYS A 349 10.30 10.76 7.83
CA LYS A 349 10.89 12.09 7.70
C LYS A 349 11.37 12.31 6.26
N GLU A 350 12.19 11.40 5.76
CA GLU A 350 12.78 11.51 4.41
C GLU A 350 11.70 11.53 3.31
N GLY A 351 10.69 10.68 3.39
CA GLY A 351 9.61 10.66 2.41
C GLY A 351 8.67 11.87 2.52
N ALA A 352 8.39 12.37 3.73
CA ALA A 352 7.55 13.55 3.93
C ALA A 352 8.23 14.82 3.39
N GLU A 353 9.53 14.98 3.61
CA GLU A 353 10.32 16.08 3.01
C GLU A 353 10.25 16.06 1.48
N VAL A 354 10.33 14.88 0.85
CA VAL A 354 10.19 14.73 -0.60
C VAL A 354 8.79 15.09 -1.07
N LEU A 355 7.74 14.61 -0.39
CA LEU A 355 6.35 14.88 -0.79
C LEU A 355 5.99 16.35 -0.63
N VAL A 356 6.37 17.00 0.46
CA VAL A 356 6.18 18.45 0.65
C VAL A 356 6.86 19.23 -0.47
N ARG A 357 8.11 18.89 -0.80
CA ARG A 357 8.88 19.56 -1.86
C ARG A 357 8.31 19.35 -3.26
N ARG A 358 7.71 18.18 -3.53
CA ARG A 358 7.20 17.80 -4.85
C ARG A 358 5.72 18.10 -5.07
N GLN A 359 5.01 18.65 -4.09
CA GLN A 359 3.61 19.02 -4.26
C GLN A 359 3.48 20.15 -5.31
N ASN A 360 2.56 19.99 -6.25
CA ASN A 360 2.23 21.03 -7.21
C ASN A 360 1.55 22.22 -6.53
N GLY A 361 1.60 23.40 -7.16
CA GLY A 361 0.98 24.61 -6.64
C GLY A 361 -0.55 24.53 -6.45
N ASP A 362 -1.21 23.60 -7.16
CA ASP A 362 -2.65 23.33 -7.03
C ASP A 362 -3.00 22.33 -5.91
N GLY A 363 -2.00 21.77 -5.23
CA GLY A 363 -2.15 20.79 -4.16
C GLY A 363 -2.00 19.33 -4.60
N SER A 364 -1.92 19.04 -5.89
CA SER A 364 -1.77 17.68 -6.41
C SER A 364 -0.34 17.16 -6.34
N TRP A 365 -0.21 15.84 -6.50
CA TRP A 365 1.02 15.18 -6.92
C TRP A 365 0.79 14.49 -8.25
N ASP A 366 1.77 14.57 -9.14
CA ASP A 366 1.73 13.90 -10.44
C ASP A 366 3.14 13.51 -10.86
N GLY A 367 3.41 12.20 -10.89
CA GLY A 367 4.68 11.65 -11.34
C GLY A 367 4.78 11.59 -12.86
N LYS A 368 3.67 11.88 -13.56
CA LYS A 368 3.52 11.72 -15.01
C LYS A 368 3.95 10.32 -15.48
N SER A 369 3.81 9.34 -14.58
CA SER A 369 4.22 7.96 -14.78
C SER A 369 3.03 7.06 -14.57
N GLY A 370 2.76 6.17 -15.53
CA GLY A 370 1.68 5.18 -15.42
C GLY A 370 0.47 5.53 -16.30
N VAL A 371 -0.67 4.91 -15.99
CA VAL A 371 -1.91 5.09 -16.76
C VAL A 371 -2.71 6.24 -16.16
N ALA A 372 -3.16 7.18 -16.99
CA ALA A 372 -3.94 8.31 -16.49
C ALA A 372 -5.28 7.84 -15.87
N PRO A 373 -5.89 8.58 -14.92
CA PRO A 373 -5.41 9.85 -14.36
C PRO A 373 -4.32 9.63 -13.31
N THR A 374 -3.07 9.89 -13.68
CA THR A 374 -1.88 9.65 -12.84
C THR A 374 -1.92 10.54 -11.62
N ASN A 375 -2.30 11.81 -11.81
CA ASN A 375 -2.41 12.81 -10.75
C ASN A 375 -3.42 12.44 -9.65
N VAL A 376 -4.55 11.80 -9.97
CA VAL A 376 -5.52 11.34 -8.96
C VAL A 376 -4.91 10.25 -8.10
N MET A 377 -4.33 9.23 -8.72
CA MET A 377 -3.72 8.10 -8.00
C MET A 377 -2.50 8.52 -7.20
N ASP A 378 -1.61 9.32 -7.79
CA ASP A 378 -0.41 9.84 -7.15
C ASP A 378 -0.74 10.73 -5.95
N THR A 379 -1.75 11.59 -6.08
CA THR A 379 -2.26 12.38 -4.95
C THR A 379 -2.82 11.48 -3.85
N CYS A 380 -3.55 10.41 -4.20
CA CYS A 380 -4.02 9.44 -3.20
C CYS A 380 -2.86 8.77 -2.46
N TYR A 381 -1.84 8.32 -3.18
CA TYR A 381 -0.66 7.66 -2.58
C TYR A 381 0.15 8.63 -1.71
N ALA A 382 0.31 9.88 -2.13
CA ALA A 382 0.97 10.92 -1.33
C ALA A 382 0.22 11.20 -0.02
N LEU A 383 -1.11 11.35 -0.08
CA LEU A 383 -1.95 11.55 1.12
C LEU A 383 -1.86 10.35 2.06
N LEU A 384 -1.92 9.13 1.53
CA LEU A 384 -1.80 7.91 2.32
C LEU A 384 -0.43 7.79 3.00
N PHE A 385 0.65 8.20 2.33
CA PHE A 385 1.97 8.28 2.94
C PHE A 385 2.00 9.29 4.10
N LEU A 386 1.60 10.54 3.82
CA LEU A 386 1.71 11.65 4.79
C LEU A 386 0.88 11.37 6.06
N LYS A 387 -0.27 10.72 5.91
CA LYS A 387 -1.13 10.33 7.04
C LYS A 387 -0.75 9.01 7.71
N ARG A 388 0.28 8.31 7.21
CA ARG A 388 0.60 6.93 7.65
C ARG A 388 -0.65 6.06 7.61
N GLY A 389 -1.28 5.99 6.44
CA GLY A 389 -2.63 5.44 6.25
C GLY A 389 -2.76 3.94 6.55
N THR A 390 -1.64 3.22 6.69
CA THR A 390 -1.63 1.80 6.99
C THR A 390 -1.96 1.54 8.47
N ILE A 391 -2.83 0.56 8.73
CA ILE A 391 -3.13 0.14 10.12
C ILE A 391 -2.10 -0.92 10.54
N PRO A 392 -1.35 -0.73 11.64
CA PRO A 392 -0.42 -1.72 12.18
C PRO A 392 -1.10 -3.08 12.43
N ILE A 393 -0.32 -4.15 12.37
CA ILE A 393 -0.78 -5.55 12.51
C ILE A 393 -0.22 -6.23 13.77
N GLY A 394 0.34 -5.44 14.69
CA GLY A 394 1.09 -5.95 15.84
C GLY A 394 2.46 -6.51 15.43
N ASP A 395 3.18 -7.09 16.41
CA ASP A 395 4.49 -7.65 16.14
C ASP A 395 4.38 -9.02 15.46
N VAL A 396 4.55 -9.01 14.13
CA VAL A 396 4.55 -10.22 13.31
C VAL A 396 5.96 -10.63 12.89
N MET A 397 6.98 -9.86 13.25
CA MET A 397 8.36 -10.15 12.87
C MET A 397 8.97 -11.16 13.84
N THR A 398 9.58 -12.22 13.32
CA THR A 398 10.33 -13.14 14.16
C THR A 398 11.61 -12.44 14.63
N GLY A 399 11.70 -12.15 15.93
CA GLY A 399 12.87 -11.49 16.52
C GLY A 399 14.16 -12.29 16.30
N ARG A 400 15.22 -11.59 15.88
CA ARG A 400 16.55 -12.16 15.68
C ARG A 400 17.48 -11.57 16.73
N GLY A 401 17.83 -12.35 17.76
CA GLY A 401 18.66 -11.86 18.88
C GLY A 401 18.40 -12.47 20.24
N GLY A 402 17.42 -13.38 20.39
CA GLY A 402 17.29 -14.22 21.58
C GLY A 402 18.19 -15.45 21.45
N GLY A 403 19.41 -15.37 21.98
CA GLY A 403 20.18 -16.57 22.26
C GLY A 403 19.42 -17.47 23.25
N LYS A 404 19.44 -18.78 23.00
CA LYS A 404 19.37 -19.74 24.10
C LYS A 404 20.68 -19.70 24.87
#